data_AF-A0A2W4R0E2-F1
#
_entry.id   AF-A0A2W4R0E2-F1
#
_cell.length_a   1.000
_cell.length_b   1.000
_cell.length_c   1.000
_cell.angle_alpha   90.00
_cell.angle_beta   90.00
_cell.angle_gamma   90.00
#
_symmetry.space_group_name_H-M   'P 1'
#
loop_
_entity.id
_entity.type
_entity.pdbx_description
1 polymer ?
#
loop_
_entity_poly.entity_id
_entity_poly.type
_entity_poly.pdbx_seq_one_letter_code
_entity_poly.pdbx_strand_id
1 'polypeptide(L)'
;MISISTKQVELFDQAIGIRFVDKLLALLREEFPVCFRGLPDFVCKTMVVNGIQASLRCGFTLQSYIGGFVALQCNSSPDFFLHPTIAKTLAISNREKLKYHYLMNNVPKPIWNEIKLSTNPMAWFNNNNNNQAIARLSYHVCSVFPKITNIQSEAQLFLLFTIAKEKAARYGVNWEEGIAIFAVALALYGSRLDEINGPTWSKKVFFPSRLSPEKISNLLRLRILLDTDKII
;
A
#
# COMPACT_ATOMS: atom_id res chain seq x y z
N MET A 1 -0.84 15.99 -44.36
CA MET A 1 -1.80 15.25 -43.52
C MET A 1 -1.08 14.86 -42.24
N ILE A 2 -1.47 15.41 -41.08
CA ILE A 2 -0.88 15.02 -39.80
C ILE A 2 -1.56 13.72 -39.38
N SER A 3 -0.80 12.63 -39.26
CA SER A 3 -1.28 11.35 -38.74
C SER A 3 -0.81 11.20 -37.29
N ILE A 4 -1.75 11.11 -36.35
CA ILE A 4 -1.45 10.82 -34.94
C ILE A 4 -1.67 9.33 -34.75
N SER A 5 -0.62 8.61 -34.35
CA SER A 5 -0.74 7.18 -34.05
C SER A 5 -1.43 6.96 -32.70
N THR A 6 -2.21 5.89 -32.57
CA THR A 6 -2.82 5.46 -31.30
C THR A 6 -1.80 5.39 -30.18
N LYS A 7 -0.58 4.89 -30.48
CA LYS A 7 0.52 4.81 -29.53
C LYS A 7 0.94 6.18 -28.98
N GLN A 8 0.91 7.23 -29.79
CA GLN A 8 1.23 8.59 -29.31
C GLN A 8 0.14 9.15 -28.38
N VAL A 9 -1.12 8.85 -28.66
CA VAL A 9 -2.25 9.21 -27.77
C VAL A 9 -2.11 8.49 -26.43
N GLU A 10 -1.86 7.19 -26.46
CA GLU A 10 -1.66 6.38 -25.24
C GLU A 10 -0.48 6.89 -24.39
N LEU A 11 0.65 7.21 -25.02
CA LEU A 11 1.82 7.78 -24.32
C LEU A 11 1.51 9.15 -23.71
N PHE A 12 0.74 9.98 -24.41
CA PHE A 12 0.32 11.29 -23.91
C PHE A 12 -0.62 11.15 -22.70
N ASP A 13 -1.59 10.26 -22.77
CA ASP A 13 -2.53 9.97 -21.68
C ASP A 13 -1.81 9.39 -20.46
N GLN A 14 -0.84 8.48 -20.67
CA GLN A 14 0.02 7.97 -19.59
C GLN A 14 0.81 9.11 -18.93
N ALA A 15 1.41 10.00 -19.72
CA ALA A 15 2.15 11.15 -19.19
C ALA A 15 1.26 12.13 -18.42
N ILE A 16 0.00 12.32 -18.84
CA ILE A 16 -0.99 13.11 -18.08
C ILE A 16 -1.33 12.40 -16.77
N GLY A 17 -1.61 11.09 -16.82
CA GLY A 17 -1.95 10.28 -15.64
C GLY A 17 -0.86 10.34 -14.57
N ILE A 18 0.40 10.15 -14.96
CA ILE A 18 1.57 10.25 -14.05
C ILE A 18 1.62 11.64 -13.40
N ARG A 19 1.55 12.70 -14.20
CA ARG A 19 1.58 14.09 -13.69
C ARG A 19 0.42 14.39 -12.74
N PHE A 20 -0.78 13.87 -13.02
CA PHE A 20 -1.93 14.03 -12.13
C PHE A 20 -1.71 13.31 -10.80
N VAL A 21 -1.22 12.07 -10.82
CA VAL A 21 -0.88 11.31 -9.60
C VAL A 21 0.18 12.04 -8.77
N ASP A 22 1.25 12.52 -9.40
CA ASP A 22 2.32 13.24 -8.70
C ASP A 22 1.80 14.53 -8.05
N LYS A 23 1.00 15.32 -8.78
CA LYS A 23 0.42 16.56 -8.26
C LYS A 23 -0.58 16.30 -7.13
N LEU A 24 -1.44 15.29 -7.28
CA LEU A 24 -2.41 14.93 -6.25
C LEU A 24 -1.68 14.40 -4.99
N LEU A 25 -0.66 13.56 -5.15
CA LEU A 25 0.14 13.06 -4.04
C LEU A 25 0.85 14.20 -3.28
N ALA A 26 1.39 15.19 -3.97
CA ALA A 26 2.02 16.34 -3.34
C ALA A 26 1.02 17.10 -2.44
N LEU A 27 -0.18 17.37 -2.94
CA LEU A 27 -1.25 18.03 -2.19
C LEU A 27 -1.71 17.18 -0.99
N LEU A 28 -1.92 15.88 -1.20
CA LEU A 28 -2.35 14.96 -0.14
C LEU A 28 -1.30 14.79 0.96
N ARG A 29 0.00 14.86 0.64
CA ARG A 29 1.08 14.82 1.64
C ARG A 29 1.10 16.08 2.50
N GLU A 30 0.77 17.23 1.93
CA GLU A 30 0.66 18.49 2.66
C GLU A 30 -0.57 18.49 3.58
N GLU A 31 -1.72 18.06 3.08
CA GLU A 31 -2.99 18.08 3.82
C GLU A 31 -3.14 16.93 4.82
N PHE A 32 -2.66 15.72 4.48
CA PHE A 32 -2.80 14.49 5.27
C PHE A 32 -1.45 13.80 5.55
N PRO A 33 -0.47 14.48 6.20
CA PRO A 33 0.88 13.96 6.36
C PRO A 33 0.94 12.64 7.12
N VAL A 34 -0.01 12.38 8.03
CA VAL A 34 -0.08 11.13 8.80
C VAL A 34 -0.33 9.91 7.90
N CYS A 35 -1.12 10.07 6.82
CA CYS A 35 -1.46 8.98 5.90
C CYS A 35 -0.24 8.44 5.13
N PHE A 36 0.75 9.30 4.88
CA PHE A 36 1.92 9.00 4.04
C PHE A 36 3.25 8.93 4.80
N ARG A 37 3.24 9.22 6.11
CA ARG A 37 4.45 9.30 6.93
C ARG A 37 5.17 7.95 6.96
N GLY A 38 6.46 7.96 6.59
CA GLY A 38 7.32 6.77 6.66
C GLY A 38 7.07 5.74 5.55
N LEU A 39 6.21 6.04 4.57
CA LEU A 39 5.95 5.18 3.43
C LEU A 39 6.84 5.53 2.23
N PRO A 40 7.30 4.54 1.44
CA PRO A 40 8.00 4.77 0.19
C PRO A 40 7.12 5.50 -0.85
N ASP A 41 7.74 6.27 -1.74
CA ASP A 41 7.05 7.02 -2.78
C ASP A 41 6.25 6.10 -3.73
N PHE A 42 6.79 4.95 -4.11
CA PHE A 42 6.05 3.99 -4.95
C PHE A 42 4.79 3.44 -4.24
N VAL A 43 4.81 3.30 -2.91
CA VAL A 43 3.66 2.87 -2.12
C VAL A 43 2.61 3.97 -2.12
N CYS A 44 3.01 5.21 -1.81
CA CYS A 44 2.13 6.37 -1.83
C CYS A 44 1.48 6.58 -3.20
N LYS A 45 2.24 6.46 -4.28
CA LYS A 45 1.74 6.52 -5.66
C LYS A 45 0.73 5.42 -5.94
N THR A 46 1.01 4.20 -5.49
CA THR A 46 0.06 3.08 -5.64
C THR A 46 -1.24 3.33 -4.88
N MET A 47 -1.18 3.87 -3.66
CA MET A 47 -2.36 4.27 -2.89
C MET A 47 -3.19 5.31 -3.66
N VAL A 48 -2.55 6.38 -4.17
CA VAL A 48 -3.23 7.43 -4.95
C VAL A 48 -3.85 6.86 -6.23
N VAL A 49 -3.13 6.02 -6.98
CA VAL A 49 -3.66 5.36 -8.18
C VAL A 49 -4.88 4.49 -7.84
N ASN A 50 -4.83 3.73 -6.74
CA ASN A 50 -5.97 2.92 -6.31
C ASN A 50 -7.16 3.76 -5.85
N GLY A 51 -6.90 4.90 -5.21
CA GLY A 51 -7.94 5.88 -4.87
C GLY A 51 -8.61 6.46 -6.09
N ILE A 52 -7.84 6.84 -7.11
CA ILE A 52 -8.36 7.29 -8.41
C ILE A 52 -9.19 6.19 -9.08
N GLN A 53 -8.72 4.94 -9.09
CA GLN A 53 -9.48 3.82 -9.63
C GLN A 53 -10.80 3.59 -8.87
N ALA A 54 -10.79 3.73 -7.54
CA ALA A 54 -11.99 3.66 -6.72
C ALA A 54 -12.96 4.80 -7.05
N SER A 55 -12.49 6.05 -7.17
CA SER A 55 -13.35 7.18 -7.53
C SER A 55 -13.96 7.01 -8.92
N LEU A 56 -13.19 6.51 -9.90
CA LEU A 56 -13.68 6.21 -11.24
C LEU A 56 -14.80 5.16 -11.22
N ARG A 57 -14.67 4.09 -10.41
CA ARG A 57 -15.74 3.09 -10.21
C ARG A 57 -16.99 3.67 -9.55
N CYS A 58 -16.82 4.68 -8.71
CA CYS A 58 -17.91 5.45 -8.15
C CYS A 58 -18.48 6.51 -9.12
N GLY A 59 -17.97 6.58 -10.36
CA GLY A 59 -18.47 7.45 -11.42
C GLY A 59 -18.02 8.90 -11.31
N PHE A 60 -16.83 9.16 -10.75
CA PHE A 60 -16.16 10.47 -10.81
C PHE A 60 -15.17 10.49 -11.97
N THR A 61 -15.24 11.50 -12.84
CA THR A 61 -14.38 11.68 -14.02
C THR A 61 -13.67 13.03 -14.02
N LEU A 62 -14.19 14.04 -13.30
CA LEU A 62 -13.55 15.33 -13.19
C LEU A 62 -12.43 15.30 -12.14
N GLN A 63 -11.26 15.84 -12.49
CA GLN A 63 -10.07 15.84 -11.64
C GLN A 63 -10.30 16.42 -10.23
N SER A 64 -11.13 17.45 -10.11
CA SER A 64 -11.48 18.06 -8.82
C SER A 64 -12.24 17.10 -7.90
N TYR A 65 -13.21 16.35 -8.44
CA TYR A 65 -13.99 15.39 -7.66
C TYR A 65 -13.23 14.09 -7.40
N ILE A 66 -12.37 13.67 -8.33
CA ILE A 66 -11.41 12.58 -8.10
C ILE A 66 -10.50 12.95 -6.93
N GLY A 67 -9.88 14.14 -6.97
CA GLY A 67 -9.01 14.62 -5.88
C GLY A 67 -9.74 14.71 -4.54
N GLY A 68 -10.96 15.27 -4.53
CA GLY A 68 -11.80 15.31 -3.32
C GLY A 68 -12.16 13.92 -2.78
N PHE A 69 -12.44 12.95 -3.66
CA PHE A 69 -12.72 11.58 -3.26
C PHE A 69 -11.51 10.91 -2.61
N VAL A 70 -10.31 11.07 -3.18
CA VAL A 70 -9.08 10.52 -2.59
C VAL A 70 -8.73 11.24 -1.27
N ALA A 71 -8.97 12.55 -1.17
CA ALA A 71 -8.82 13.28 0.09
C ALA A 71 -9.77 12.73 1.18
N LEU A 72 -11.00 12.37 0.82
CA LEU A 72 -11.93 11.71 1.74
C LEU A 72 -11.44 10.33 2.19
N GLN A 73 -10.81 9.56 1.30
CA GLN A 73 -10.16 8.29 1.69
C GLN A 73 -9.04 8.52 2.71
N CYS A 74 -8.21 9.55 2.52
CA CYS A 74 -7.16 9.91 3.48
C CYS A 74 -7.71 10.40 4.83
N ASN A 75 -8.80 11.18 4.82
CA ASN A 75 -9.40 11.75 6.04
C ASN A 75 -10.26 10.74 6.83
N SER A 76 -10.84 9.74 6.16
CA SER A 76 -11.79 8.79 6.76
C SER A 76 -11.23 7.37 6.74
N SER A 77 -11.53 6.60 5.69
CA SER A 77 -11.02 5.25 5.45
C SER A 77 -10.81 5.03 3.96
N PRO A 78 -9.83 4.22 3.53
CA PRO A 78 -9.61 3.93 2.11
C PRO A 78 -10.82 3.31 1.41
N ASP A 79 -11.69 2.62 2.17
CA ASP A 79 -12.88 1.93 1.70
C ASP A 79 -14.20 2.55 2.16
N PHE A 80 -14.20 3.83 2.59
CA PHE A 80 -15.40 4.50 3.12
C PHE A 80 -16.63 4.36 2.20
N PHE A 81 -16.42 4.30 0.89
CA PHE A 81 -17.45 4.18 -0.14
C PHE A 81 -18.18 2.83 -0.14
N LEU A 82 -17.68 1.82 0.58
CA LEU A 82 -18.36 0.54 0.79
C LEU A 82 -19.41 0.61 1.90
N HIS A 83 -19.37 1.64 2.76
CA HIS A 83 -20.37 1.80 3.81
C HIS A 83 -21.78 1.95 3.20
N PRO A 84 -22.81 1.22 3.65
CA PRO A 84 -24.12 1.18 2.99
C PRO A 84 -24.77 2.55 2.79
N THR A 85 -24.67 3.44 3.79
CA THR A 85 -25.18 4.82 3.69
C THR A 85 -24.42 5.62 2.63
N ILE A 86 -23.08 5.50 2.58
CA ILE A 86 -22.27 6.21 1.59
C ILE A 86 -22.58 5.71 0.19
N ALA A 87 -22.62 4.38 0.00
CA ALA A 87 -22.94 3.76 -1.28
C ALA A 87 -24.31 4.23 -1.81
N LYS A 88 -25.33 4.28 -0.93
CA LYS A 88 -26.65 4.85 -1.27
C LYS A 88 -26.53 6.31 -1.69
N THR A 89 -25.79 7.14 -0.95
CA THR A 89 -25.57 8.55 -1.29
C THR A 89 -24.87 8.72 -2.63
N LEU A 90 -23.85 7.90 -2.92
CA LEU A 90 -23.13 7.91 -4.19
C LEU A 90 -24.03 7.50 -5.37
N ALA A 91 -25.09 6.73 -5.14
CA ALA A 91 -26.04 6.30 -6.16
C ALA A 91 -27.15 7.33 -6.47
N ILE A 92 -27.33 8.38 -5.66
CA ILE A 92 -28.43 9.36 -5.80
C ILE A 92 -28.37 10.14 -7.12
N SER A 93 -27.18 10.35 -7.69
CA SER A 93 -27.03 11.15 -8.91
C SER A 93 -25.87 10.70 -9.79
N ASN A 94 -26.09 10.74 -11.10
CA ASN A 94 -25.03 10.60 -12.09
C ASN A 94 -24.22 11.91 -12.27
N ARG A 95 -24.69 13.03 -11.71
CA ARG A 95 -23.96 14.31 -11.74
C ARG A 95 -22.96 14.35 -10.60
N GLU A 96 -21.67 14.30 -10.92
CA GLU A 96 -20.56 14.27 -9.95
C GLU A 96 -20.64 15.38 -8.89
N LYS A 97 -20.95 16.61 -9.31
CA LYS A 97 -21.13 17.75 -8.39
C LYS A 97 -22.19 17.50 -7.33
N LEU A 98 -23.34 16.96 -7.73
CA LEU A 98 -24.43 16.65 -6.81
C LEU A 98 -24.04 15.48 -5.92
N LYS A 99 -23.45 14.43 -6.49
CA LYS A 99 -22.94 13.27 -5.75
C LYS A 99 -22.00 13.70 -4.62
N TYR A 100 -21.01 14.53 -4.94
CA TYR A 100 -20.07 15.07 -3.98
C TYR A 100 -20.75 15.98 -2.94
N HIS A 101 -21.66 16.86 -3.38
CA HIS A 101 -22.43 17.71 -2.47
C HIS A 101 -23.26 16.91 -1.47
N TYR A 102 -23.99 15.88 -1.91
CA TYR A 102 -24.76 15.00 -1.04
C TYR A 102 -23.85 14.23 -0.07
N LEU A 103 -22.70 13.78 -0.53
CA LEU A 103 -21.73 13.11 0.32
C LEU A 103 -21.27 14.02 1.48
N MET A 104 -20.94 15.27 1.17
CA MET A 104 -20.41 16.21 2.16
C MET A 104 -21.49 16.76 3.11
N ASN A 105 -22.72 16.95 2.63
CA ASN A 105 -23.76 17.68 3.37
C ASN A 105 -24.87 16.80 3.93
N ASN A 106 -25.10 15.61 3.39
CA ASN A 106 -26.26 14.78 3.74
C ASN A 106 -25.87 13.50 4.47
N VAL A 107 -24.60 13.12 4.50
CA VAL A 107 -24.12 12.00 5.30
C VAL A 107 -23.96 12.48 6.76
N PRO A 108 -24.67 11.88 7.74
CA PRO A 108 -24.58 12.30 9.13
C PRO A 108 -23.19 12.09 9.72
N LYS A 109 -22.74 12.99 10.60
CA LYS A 109 -21.47 12.87 11.33
C LYS A 109 -21.25 11.51 12.03
N PRO A 110 -22.26 10.88 12.67
CA PRO A 110 -22.08 9.56 13.27
C PRO A 110 -21.60 8.48 12.29
N ILE A 111 -22.04 8.54 11.03
CA ILE A 111 -21.61 7.61 9.98
C ILE A 111 -20.13 7.81 9.64
N TRP A 112 -19.70 9.07 9.53
CA TRP A 112 -18.28 9.38 9.31
C TRP A 112 -17.39 8.90 10.46
N ASN A 113 -17.88 9.00 11.70
CA ASN A 113 -17.15 8.50 12.87
C ASN A 113 -17.08 6.96 12.85
N GLU A 114 -18.16 6.27 12.49
CA GLU A 114 -18.19 4.81 12.34
C GLU A 114 -17.15 4.32 11.30
N ILE A 115 -17.09 4.98 10.15
CA ILE A 115 -16.10 4.68 9.09
C ILE A 115 -14.67 4.89 9.60
N LYS A 116 -14.41 5.97 10.34
CA LYS A 116 -13.08 6.25 10.92
C LYS A 116 -12.67 5.21 11.96
N LEU A 117 -13.62 4.70 12.73
CA LEU A 117 -13.36 3.67 13.76
C LEU A 117 -13.13 2.28 13.16
N SER A 118 -13.77 1.97 12.03
CA SER A 118 -13.64 0.70 11.32
C SER A 118 -12.60 0.73 10.20
N THR A 119 -11.74 1.75 10.17
CA THR A 119 -10.77 1.96 9.09
C THR A 119 -9.83 0.78 8.94
N ASN A 120 -9.78 0.21 7.75
CA ASN A 120 -8.79 -0.78 7.35
C ASN A 120 -7.73 -0.12 6.46
N PRO A 121 -6.53 0.17 6.98
CA PRO A 121 -5.50 0.83 6.18
C PRO A 121 -5.02 -0.01 4.98
N MET A 122 -5.17 -1.33 5.03
CA MET A 122 -4.84 -2.21 3.90
C MET A 122 -5.84 -2.11 2.74
N ALA A 123 -7.01 -1.50 2.95
CA ALA A 123 -8.04 -1.36 1.91
C ALA A 123 -7.65 -0.42 0.77
N TRP A 124 -6.51 0.28 0.88
CA TRP A 124 -5.87 0.93 -0.25
C TRP A 124 -5.46 -0.05 -1.37
N PHE A 125 -5.27 -1.33 -1.07
CA PHE A 125 -4.74 -2.31 -2.00
C PHE A 125 -5.76 -3.40 -2.34
N ASN A 126 -5.73 -3.88 -3.59
CA ASN A 126 -6.51 -5.04 -4.00
C ASN A 126 -5.70 -6.32 -3.74
N ASN A 127 -6.18 -7.17 -2.84
CA ASN A 127 -5.52 -8.44 -2.50
C ASN A 127 -5.36 -9.38 -3.70
N ASN A 128 -6.25 -9.28 -4.69
CA ASN A 128 -6.25 -10.12 -5.89
C ASN A 128 -5.35 -9.58 -7.01
N ASN A 129 -4.79 -8.37 -6.85
CA ASN A 129 -3.93 -7.77 -7.88
C ASN A 129 -2.45 -8.01 -7.57
N ASN A 130 -1.85 -8.99 -8.27
CA ASN A 130 -0.43 -9.32 -8.11
C ASN A 130 0.51 -8.16 -8.47
N ASN A 131 0.09 -7.23 -9.33
CA ASN A 131 0.89 -6.06 -9.69
C ASN A 131 1.07 -5.10 -8.51
N GLN A 132 0.24 -5.23 -7.46
CA GLN A 132 0.29 -4.41 -6.25
C GLN A 132 0.94 -5.13 -5.06
N ALA A 133 1.35 -6.40 -5.23
CA ALA A 133 1.85 -7.22 -4.13
C ALA A 133 3.06 -6.59 -3.44
N ILE A 134 4.01 -6.02 -4.19
CA ILE A 134 5.18 -5.35 -3.61
C ILE A 134 4.77 -4.09 -2.86
N ALA A 135 3.91 -3.24 -3.43
CA ALA A 135 3.44 -2.03 -2.75
C ALA A 135 2.66 -2.34 -1.47
N ARG A 136 1.81 -3.36 -1.49
CA ARG A 136 1.03 -3.81 -0.35
C ARG A 136 1.91 -4.38 0.77
N LEU A 137 2.86 -5.25 0.41
CA LEU A 137 3.88 -5.77 1.32
C LEU A 137 4.72 -4.65 1.95
N SER A 138 5.15 -3.70 1.12
CA SER A 138 5.95 -2.55 1.54
C SER A 138 5.17 -1.64 2.48
N TYR A 139 3.89 -1.41 2.20
CA TYR A 139 3.00 -0.67 3.09
C TYR A 139 2.93 -1.33 4.48
N HIS A 140 2.69 -2.64 4.52
CA HIS A 140 2.57 -3.38 5.77
C HIS A 140 3.88 -3.31 6.59
N VAL A 141 5.03 -3.49 5.93
CA VAL A 141 6.33 -3.42 6.62
C VAL A 141 6.70 -1.99 7.04
N CYS A 142 6.59 -1.00 6.15
CA CYS A 142 7.02 0.37 6.43
C CYS A 142 6.08 1.12 7.39
N SER A 143 4.81 0.73 7.49
CA SER A 143 3.90 1.28 8.50
C SER A 143 4.28 0.86 9.92
N VAL A 144 4.78 -0.37 10.11
CA VAL A 144 5.27 -0.86 11.41
C VAL A 144 6.73 -0.42 11.66
N PHE A 145 7.57 -0.44 10.63
CA PHE A 145 9.00 -0.13 10.69
C PHE A 145 9.37 1.07 9.78
N PRO A 146 8.90 2.29 10.10
CA PRO A 146 9.14 3.46 9.25
C PRO A 146 10.62 3.85 9.17
N LYS A 147 11.48 3.35 10.06
CA LYS A 147 12.94 3.56 9.97
C LYS A 147 13.56 2.87 8.75
N ILE A 148 12.93 1.82 8.21
CA ILE A 148 13.43 1.10 7.02
C ILE A 148 13.48 2.04 5.81
N THR A 149 12.54 2.97 5.67
CA THR A 149 12.53 3.92 4.55
C THR A 149 13.59 5.01 4.67
N ASN A 150 14.14 5.24 5.87
CA ASN A 150 15.21 6.24 6.07
C ASN A 150 16.61 5.71 5.73
N ILE A 151 16.78 4.38 5.65
CA ILE A 151 18.09 3.73 5.47
C ILE A 151 18.32 3.19 4.07
N GLN A 152 17.28 3.18 3.21
CA GLN A 152 17.34 2.62 1.87
C GLN A 152 16.71 3.59 0.86
N SER A 153 17.28 3.65 -0.34
CA SER A 153 16.66 4.36 -1.46
C SER A 153 15.41 3.63 -1.96
N GLU A 154 14.53 4.33 -2.69
CA GLU A 154 13.33 3.73 -3.31
C GLU A 154 13.64 2.46 -4.11
N ALA A 155 14.71 2.49 -4.92
CA ALA A 155 15.14 1.34 -5.70
C ALA A 155 15.60 0.17 -4.83
N GLN A 156 16.30 0.46 -3.72
CA GLN A 156 16.74 -0.56 -2.76
C GLN A 156 15.57 -1.17 -2.01
N LEU A 157 14.57 -0.37 -1.62
CA LEU A 157 13.36 -0.86 -0.97
C LEU A 157 12.59 -1.80 -1.89
N PHE A 158 12.34 -1.40 -3.14
CA PHE A 158 11.65 -2.26 -4.10
C PHE A 158 12.40 -3.59 -4.30
N LEU A 159 13.73 -3.53 -4.43
CA LEU A 159 14.58 -4.71 -4.55
C LEU A 159 14.55 -5.58 -3.29
N LEU A 160 14.59 -4.99 -2.09
CA LEU A 160 14.49 -5.69 -0.81
C LEU A 160 13.23 -6.57 -0.76
N PHE A 161 12.07 -6.00 -1.08
CA PHE A 161 10.80 -6.75 -1.06
C PHE A 161 10.72 -7.83 -2.14
N THR A 162 11.38 -7.61 -3.28
CA THR A 162 11.52 -8.62 -4.34
C THR A 162 12.37 -9.80 -3.87
N ILE A 163 13.56 -9.51 -3.31
CA ILE A 163 14.47 -10.52 -2.74
C ILE A 163 13.81 -11.26 -1.57
N ALA A 164 13.05 -10.55 -0.73
CA ALA A 164 12.34 -11.15 0.40
C ALA A 164 11.34 -12.20 -0.08
N LYS A 165 10.57 -11.90 -1.13
CA LYS A 165 9.65 -12.84 -1.75
C LYS A 165 10.36 -14.08 -2.30
N GLU A 166 11.47 -13.88 -3.01
CA GLU A 166 12.28 -15.00 -3.55
C GLU A 166 12.90 -15.87 -2.46
N LYS A 167 13.42 -15.25 -1.38
CA LYS A 167 13.98 -15.97 -0.24
C LYS A 167 12.91 -16.73 0.53
N ALA A 168 11.77 -16.10 0.83
CA ALA A 168 10.65 -16.74 1.49
C ALA A 168 10.17 -17.99 0.72
N ALA A 169 10.04 -17.87 -0.62
CA ALA A 169 9.63 -18.98 -1.47
C ALA A 169 10.60 -20.18 -1.42
N ARG A 170 11.91 -19.95 -1.31
CA ARG A 170 12.92 -21.02 -1.13
C ARG A 170 12.70 -21.84 0.15
N TYR A 171 12.05 -21.25 1.15
CA TYR A 171 11.70 -21.90 2.42
C TYR A 171 10.22 -22.30 2.49
N GLY A 172 9.50 -22.33 1.36
CA GLY A 172 8.09 -22.70 1.30
C GLY A 172 7.13 -21.66 1.88
N VAL A 173 7.62 -20.44 2.16
CA VAL A 173 6.83 -19.34 2.71
C VAL A 173 6.25 -18.52 1.56
N ASN A 174 4.99 -18.77 1.23
CA ASN A 174 4.29 -18.16 0.09
C ASN A 174 3.13 -17.24 0.49
N TRP A 175 2.91 -17.02 1.79
CA TRP A 175 1.87 -16.13 2.31
C TRP A 175 2.45 -14.76 2.69
N GLU A 176 1.61 -13.73 2.60
CA GLU A 176 2.02 -12.33 2.68
C GLU A 176 2.70 -11.95 4.01
N GLU A 177 2.13 -12.37 5.14
CA GLU A 177 2.67 -12.15 6.48
C GLU A 177 4.08 -12.76 6.64
N GLY A 178 4.29 -13.97 6.10
CA GLY A 178 5.59 -14.63 6.11
C GLY A 178 6.62 -13.88 5.26
N ILE A 179 6.23 -13.41 4.07
CA ILE A 179 7.10 -12.60 3.21
C ILE A 179 7.46 -11.27 3.91
N ALA A 180 6.52 -10.66 4.65
CA ALA A 180 6.77 -9.43 5.40
C ALA A 180 7.81 -9.64 6.51
N ILE A 181 7.72 -10.76 7.23
CA ILE A 181 8.73 -11.17 8.22
C ILE A 181 10.10 -11.31 7.57
N PHE A 182 10.19 -11.97 6.40
CA PHE A 182 11.44 -12.09 5.66
C PHE A 182 11.99 -10.72 5.24
N ALA A 183 11.14 -9.81 4.74
CA ALA A 183 11.55 -8.48 4.34
C ALA A 183 12.14 -7.68 5.50
N VAL A 184 11.51 -7.72 6.67
CA VAL A 184 12.04 -7.06 7.88
C VAL A 184 13.33 -7.73 8.35
N ALA A 185 13.40 -9.06 8.36
CA ALA A 185 14.62 -9.76 8.76
C ALA A 185 15.80 -9.42 7.83
N LEU A 186 15.57 -9.33 6.51
CA LEU A 186 16.59 -8.92 5.55
C LEU A 186 16.99 -7.44 5.71
N ALA A 187 16.03 -6.57 6.06
CA ALA A 187 16.32 -5.16 6.33
C ALA A 187 17.18 -4.97 7.59
N LEU A 188 16.91 -5.74 8.64
CA LEU A 188 17.60 -5.61 9.94
C LEU A 188 18.95 -6.33 9.97
N TYR A 189 19.02 -7.52 9.36
CA TYR A 189 20.17 -8.42 9.50
C TYR A 189 20.98 -8.58 8.20
N GLY A 190 20.54 -7.94 7.12
CA GLY A 190 21.21 -7.94 5.83
C GLY A 190 20.76 -9.06 4.88
N SER A 191 21.11 -8.89 3.60
CA SER A 191 20.67 -9.79 2.53
C SER A 191 21.24 -11.21 2.64
N ARG A 192 22.35 -11.41 3.35
CA ARG A 192 23.01 -12.72 3.55
C ARG A 192 22.48 -13.50 4.76
N LEU A 193 21.31 -13.14 5.28
CA LEU A 193 20.70 -13.73 6.48
C LEU A 193 20.64 -15.26 6.44
N ASP A 194 20.33 -15.85 5.29
CA ASP A 194 20.15 -17.28 5.03
C ASP A 194 21.42 -17.97 4.48
N GLU A 195 22.56 -17.27 4.41
CA GLU A 195 23.82 -17.78 3.87
C GLU A 195 24.77 -18.28 4.97
N ILE A 196 25.82 -19.03 4.59
CA ILE A 196 26.84 -19.57 5.51
C ILE A 196 27.54 -18.47 6.31
N ASN A 197 27.66 -17.27 5.70
CA ASN A 197 28.27 -16.08 6.29
C ASN A 197 27.26 -15.17 7.00
N GLY A 198 26.00 -15.60 7.14
CA GLY A 198 24.97 -14.88 7.88
C GLY A 198 25.18 -14.92 9.40
N PRO A 199 24.30 -14.26 10.18
CA PRO A 199 24.33 -14.28 11.64
C PRO A 199 24.38 -15.70 12.22
N THR A 200 25.15 -15.92 13.28
CA THR A 200 25.32 -17.26 13.87
C THR A 200 24.00 -17.90 14.31
N TRP A 201 23.04 -17.11 14.77
CA TRP A 201 21.71 -17.60 15.16
C TRP A 201 20.87 -18.04 13.97
N SER A 202 21.00 -17.39 12.81
CA SER A 202 20.17 -17.68 11.63
C SER A 202 20.48 -19.07 11.06
N LYS A 203 21.70 -19.57 11.31
CA LYS A 203 22.09 -20.94 11.00
C LYS A 203 21.16 -21.98 11.62
N LYS A 204 20.67 -21.71 12.84
CA LYS A 204 19.71 -22.59 13.54
C LYS A 204 18.29 -22.51 12.99
N VAL A 205 18.01 -21.54 12.12
CA VAL A 205 16.70 -21.33 11.49
C VAL A 205 16.69 -21.88 10.06
N PHE A 206 17.75 -21.66 9.27
CA PHE A 206 17.74 -21.97 7.84
C PHE A 206 18.47 -23.26 7.42
N PHE A 207 19.41 -23.74 8.23
CA PHE A 207 20.22 -24.92 7.93
C PHE A 207 19.73 -26.24 8.56
N PRO A 208 18.82 -26.28 9.55
CA PRO A 208 18.20 -27.54 9.93
C PRO A 208 17.30 -28.05 8.80
N SER A 209 17.49 -29.31 8.40
CA SER A 209 16.78 -29.94 7.27
C SER A 209 15.27 -30.18 7.49
N ARG A 210 14.69 -29.70 8.61
CA ARG A 210 13.34 -30.12 9.06
C ARG A 210 12.47 -29.03 9.69
N LEU A 211 12.84 -27.76 9.63
CA LEU A 211 11.92 -26.72 10.11
C LEU A 211 10.83 -26.48 9.07
N SER A 212 9.57 -26.45 9.53
CA SER A 212 8.45 -26.11 8.67
C SER A 212 8.48 -24.61 8.32
N PRO A 213 7.86 -24.20 7.19
CA PRO A 213 7.77 -22.79 6.81
C PRO A 213 7.23 -21.88 7.93
N GLU A 214 6.26 -22.37 8.70
CA GLU A 214 5.66 -21.64 9.84
C GLU A 214 6.64 -21.50 10.99
N LYS A 215 7.41 -22.56 11.30
CA LYS A 215 8.44 -22.50 12.36
C LYS A 215 9.55 -21.52 11.98
N ILE A 216 9.98 -21.50 10.73
CA ILE A 216 10.97 -20.53 10.22
C ILE A 216 10.44 -19.11 10.42
N SER A 217 9.22 -18.84 9.93
CA SER A 217 8.58 -17.52 10.05
C SER A 217 8.41 -17.08 11.51
N ASN A 218 7.99 -17.97 12.40
CA ASN A 218 7.82 -17.68 13.83
C ASN A 218 9.16 -17.39 14.53
N LEU A 219 10.22 -18.14 14.23
CA LEU A 219 11.54 -17.88 14.81
C LEU A 219 12.10 -16.53 14.35
N LEU A 220 11.88 -16.16 13.09
CA LEU A 220 12.24 -14.83 12.58
C LEU A 220 11.42 -13.73 13.27
N ARG A 221 10.10 -13.92 13.41
CA ARG A 221 9.23 -12.98 14.12
C ARG A 221 9.68 -12.77 15.57
N LEU A 222 9.95 -13.85 16.30
CA LEU A 222 10.44 -13.78 17.68
C LEU A 222 11.77 -13.03 17.75
N ARG A 223 12.67 -13.25 16.79
CA ARG A 223 13.94 -12.53 16.75
C ARG A 223 13.75 -11.03 16.49
N ILE A 224 12.87 -10.67 15.56
CA ILE A 224 12.52 -9.27 15.28
C ILE A 224 11.90 -8.62 16.52
N LEU A 225 10.97 -9.31 17.19
CA LEU A 225 10.33 -8.82 18.41
C LEU A 225 11.37 -8.55 19.51
N LEU A 226 12.30 -9.49 19.75
CA LEU A 226 13.35 -9.34 20.75
C LEU A 226 14.31 -8.16 20.47
N ASP A 227 14.58 -7.87 19.21
CA ASP A 227 15.54 -6.83 18.82
C ASP A 227 14.87 -5.44 18.62
N THR A 228 13.54 -5.38 18.48
CA THR A 228 12.84 -4.14 18.10
C THR A 228 11.61 -3.78 18.93
N ASP A 229 11.14 -4.67 19.82
CA ASP A 229 9.89 -4.56 20.57
C ASP A 229 8.64 -4.37 19.70
N LYS A 230 8.69 -4.81 18.43
CA LYS A 230 7.60 -4.67 17.45
C LYS A 230 7.15 -6.00 16.89
N ILE A 231 5.85 -6.07 16.58
CA ILE A 231 5.19 -7.23 15.96
C ILE A 231 4.82 -6.86 14.52
N ILE A 232 5.09 -7.78 13.59
CA ILE A 232 4.62 -7.76 12.21
C ILE A 232 3.31 -8.55 12.16
#